data_AF-A0A953RM45-F1
#
_entry.id   AF-A0A953RM45-F1
#
_cell.length_a   1.000
_cell.length_b   1.000
_cell.length_c   1.000
_cell.angle_alpha   90.00
_cell.angle_beta   90.00
_cell.angle_gamma   90.00
#
_symmetry.space_group_name_H-M   'P 1'
#
loop_
_entity.id
_entity.type
_entity.pdbx_description
1 polymer ?
#
loop_
_entity_poly.entity_id
_entity_poly.type
_entity_poly.pdbx_seq_one_letter_code
_entity_poly.pdbx_strand_id
1 'polypeptide(L)'
;MKIVKYLMMMLLAFSLAVAPAQTPTPAKDAKKAASAATAKAADLVDINSATAKQLQALPGIGPAYADKIIKGQPYRGKNELVDKKIIPQATYNKIKDLIIAKQK
;
A
#
# COMPACT_ATOMS: atom_id res chain seq x y z
N MET A 1 17.40 -41.46 -28.12
CA MET A 1 17.21 -42.88 -28.51
C MET A 1 16.15 -43.49 -27.61
N LYS A 2 15.17 -44.14 -28.24
CA LYS A 2 14.20 -45.12 -27.71
C LYS A 2 12.90 -44.52 -27.12
N ILE A 3 11.74 -44.58 -27.80
CA ILE A 3 10.84 -45.74 -28.05
C ILE A 3 10.33 -46.29 -26.70
N VAL A 4 9.04 -46.53 -26.39
CA VAL A 4 7.76 -46.64 -27.13
C VAL A 4 6.71 -47.12 -26.09
N LYS A 5 5.41 -46.94 -26.39
CA LYS A 5 4.22 -47.67 -25.89
C LYS A 5 3.91 -47.61 -24.39
N TYR A 6 2.69 -47.22 -24.07
CA TYR A 6 1.60 -48.06 -23.54
C TYR A 6 0.40 -47.10 -23.43
N LEU A 7 -0.42 -46.93 -24.47
CA LEU A 7 -1.60 -47.75 -24.75
C LEU A 7 -2.16 -48.46 -23.50
N MET A 8 -3.13 -47.82 -22.85
CA MET A 8 -4.22 -48.53 -22.20
C MET A 8 -5.46 -47.64 -22.20
N MET A 9 -6.46 -48.08 -22.97
CA MET A 9 -7.84 -47.61 -22.87
C MET A 9 -8.35 -47.81 -21.43
N MET A 10 -9.05 -46.82 -20.91
CA MET A 10 -10.27 -47.11 -20.17
C MET A 10 -11.28 -45.98 -20.38
N LEU A 11 -12.33 -46.31 -21.14
CA LEU A 11 -13.60 -45.61 -21.18
C LEU A 11 -14.23 -45.67 -19.79
N LEU A 12 -14.68 -44.53 -19.25
CA LEU A 12 -15.80 -44.55 -18.32
C LEU A 12 -16.57 -43.21 -18.32
N ALA A 13 -17.82 -43.34 -18.75
CA ALA A 13 -19.02 -42.61 -18.35
C ALA A 13 -18.98 -41.06 -18.41
N PHE A 14 -19.48 -40.55 -19.53
CA PHE A 14 -20.12 -39.25 -19.68
C PHE A 14 -21.43 -39.24 -18.87
N SER A 15 -21.60 -38.29 -17.96
CA SER A 15 -22.91 -37.99 -17.38
C SER A 15 -23.03 -36.54 -16.90
N LEU A 16 -24.12 -35.95 -17.40
CA LEU A 16 -24.93 -34.86 -16.88
C LEU A 16 -24.45 -33.42 -17.04
N ALA A 17 -25.24 -32.73 -17.87
CA ALA A 17 -25.25 -31.33 -18.19
C ALA A 17 -25.97 -30.48 -17.13
N VAL A 18 -25.81 -29.16 -17.32
CA VAL A 18 -26.61 -28.00 -16.86
C VAL A 18 -26.07 -27.22 -15.65
N ALA A 19 -25.52 -26.03 -15.94
CA ALA A 19 -26.00 -24.74 -15.40
C ALA A 19 -25.36 -23.54 -16.16
N PRO A 20 -26.09 -22.43 -16.40
CA PRO A 20 -25.62 -21.30 -17.21
C PRO A 20 -24.85 -20.23 -16.41
N ALA A 21 -23.90 -19.59 -17.11
CA ALA A 21 -23.46 -18.20 -17.03
C ALA A 21 -23.37 -17.50 -15.65
N GLN A 22 -22.14 -17.30 -15.16
CA GLN A 22 -21.76 -16.08 -14.46
C GLN A 22 -20.42 -15.57 -15.01
N THR A 23 -20.43 -14.31 -15.41
CA THR A 23 -19.38 -13.52 -16.06
C THR A 23 -18.14 -13.34 -15.18
N PRO A 24 -16.97 -13.09 -15.78
CA PRO A 24 -15.73 -12.80 -15.05
C PRO A 24 -15.77 -11.37 -14.51
N THR A 25 -15.34 -11.14 -13.27
CA THR A 25 -14.95 -9.80 -12.80
C THR A 25 -13.80 -9.89 -11.81
N PRO A 26 -12.62 -9.33 -12.15
CA PRO A 26 -11.49 -9.22 -11.23
C PRO A 26 -11.52 -7.87 -10.48
N ALA A 27 -11.54 -7.90 -9.15
CA ALA A 27 -11.16 -6.78 -8.28
C ALA A 27 -10.86 -7.36 -6.89
N LYS A 28 -9.61 -7.58 -6.50
CA LYS A 28 -8.65 -6.59 -5.97
C LYS A 28 -9.14 -5.89 -4.70
N ASP A 29 -8.59 -6.38 -3.59
CA ASP A 29 -8.15 -5.66 -2.39
C ASP A 29 -9.15 -4.94 -1.46
N ALA A 30 -8.71 -4.91 -0.20
CA ALA A 30 -9.05 -3.94 0.86
C ALA A 30 -10.27 -4.24 1.76
N LYS A 31 -10.30 -5.42 2.38
CA LYS A 31 -10.93 -5.58 3.70
C LYS A 31 -9.89 -5.47 4.81
N LYS A 32 -9.63 -4.24 5.28
CA LYS A 32 -9.51 -3.90 6.73
C LYS A 32 -9.45 -2.40 6.95
N ALA A 33 -10.53 -1.71 6.62
CA ALA A 33 -10.91 -0.49 7.32
C ALA A 33 -11.68 -0.92 8.59
N ALA A 34 -11.02 -0.90 9.74
CA ALA A 34 -11.67 -0.95 11.06
C ALA A 34 -10.65 -0.67 12.17
N SER A 35 -10.50 0.62 12.52
CA SER A 35 -10.58 1.10 13.90
C SER A 35 -10.42 2.61 13.90
N ALA A 36 -11.55 3.30 13.79
CA ALA A 36 -11.69 4.67 14.27
C ALA A 36 -12.46 4.58 15.59
N ALA A 37 -11.82 4.99 16.69
CA ALA A 37 -12.42 5.71 17.82
C ALA A 37 -11.50 5.69 19.05
N THR A 38 -10.61 6.68 19.15
CA THR A 38 -10.26 7.28 20.44
C THR A 38 -10.07 8.77 20.17
N ALA A 39 -10.80 9.62 20.88
CA ALA A 39 -10.82 11.05 20.63
C ALA A 39 -9.48 11.70 21.05
N LYS A 40 -8.92 12.47 20.12
CA LYS A 40 -8.16 13.72 20.35
C LYS A 40 -6.76 13.62 20.96
N ALA A 41 -5.92 12.77 20.38
CA ALA A 41 -4.55 13.20 20.07
C ALA A 41 -4.57 13.60 18.58
N ALA A 42 -3.91 14.68 18.18
CA ALA A 42 -3.64 14.86 16.75
C ALA A 42 -2.79 13.67 16.33
N ASP A 43 -3.40 12.68 15.67
CA ASP A 43 -2.70 11.47 15.25
C ASP A 43 -1.55 11.90 14.35
N LEU A 44 -0.34 11.80 14.89
CA LEU A 44 0.87 12.21 14.19
C LEU A 44 0.99 11.39 12.92
N VAL A 45 1.25 12.07 11.81
CA VAL A 45 1.39 11.43 10.51
C VAL A 45 2.72 10.69 10.48
N ASP A 46 2.65 9.36 10.37
CA ASP A 46 3.85 8.53 10.24
C ASP A 46 4.40 8.60 8.82
N ILE A 47 5.55 9.25 8.66
CA ILE A 47 6.16 9.50 7.34
C ILE A 47 6.60 8.23 6.63
N ASN A 48 6.69 7.09 7.33
CA ASN A 48 7.06 5.79 6.77
C ASN A 48 5.86 4.99 6.25
N SER A 49 4.64 5.34 6.67
CA SER A 49 3.41 4.63 6.28
C SER A 49 2.30 5.55 5.76
N ALA A 50 2.53 6.87 5.75
CA ALA A 50 1.55 7.84 5.33
C ALA A 50 1.28 7.74 3.82
N THR A 51 0.01 7.88 3.47
CA THR A 51 -0.46 8.04 2.10
C THR A 51 -0.22 9.47 1.60
N ALA A 52 -0.24 9.67 0.28
CA ALA A 52 -0.10 10.99 -0.33
C ALA A 52 -1.10 12.00 0.25
N LYS A 53 -2.36 11.59 0.42
CA LYS A 53 -3.42 12.43 0.98
C LYS A 53 -3.15 12.83 2.43
N GLN A 54 -2.60 11.92 3.25
CA GLN A 54 -2.25 12.23 4.65
C GLN A 54 -1.07 13.20 4.72
N LEU A 55 -0.07 13.04 3.85
CA LEU A 55 1.06 13.97 3.76
C LEU A 55 0.60 15.35 3.29
N GLN A 56 -0.29 15.41 2.30
CA GLN A 56 -0.84 16.66 1.76
C GLN A 56 -1.72 17.43 2.76
N ALA A 57 -2.24 16.77 3.80
CA ALA A 57 -2.96 17.44 4.86
C ALA A 57 -2.04 18.28 5.78
N LEU A 58 -0.72 18.09 5.68
CA LEU A 58 0.25 18.83 6.47
C LEU A 58 0.50 20.23 5.89
N PRO A 59 0.63 21.28 6.74
CA PRO A 59 0.83 22.64 6.29
C PRO A 59 2.14 22.79 5.48
N GLY A 60 2.01 23.20 4.22
CA GLY A 60 3.15 23.39 3.31
C GLY A 60 3.61 22.14 2.57
N ILE A 61 2.91 21.01 2.70
CA ILE A 61 3.16 19.80 1.92
C ILE A 61 2.15 19.71 0.77
N GLY A 62 2.61 20.00 -0.44
CA GLY A 62 1.86 19.78 -1.68
C GLY A 62 2.12 18.40 -2.30
N PRO A 63 1.48 18.08 -3.44
CA PRO A 63 1.68 16.82 -4.17
C PRO A 63 3.15 16.52 -4.45
N ALA A 64 3.91 17.53 -4.88
CA ALA A 64 5.34 17.37 -5.17
C ALA A 64 6.17 16.91 -3.95
N TYR A 65 5.87 17.43 -2.76
CA TYR A 65 6.56 17.00 -1.54
C TYR A 65 6.05 15.67 -1.03
N ALA A 66 4.74 15.42 -1.08
CA ALA A 66 4.16 14.14 -0.71
C ALA A 66 4.77 12.99 -1.54
N ASP A 67 4.90 13.17 -2.85
CA ASP A 67 5.53 12.18 -3.74
C ASP A 67 7.00 11.94 -3.41
N LYS A 68 7.76 13.00 -3.10
CA LYS A 68 9.16 12.85 -2.70
C LYS A 68 9.29 12.14 -1.36
N ILE A 69 8.41 12.43 -0.40
CA ILE A 69 8.39 11.78 0.90
C ILE A 69 8.14 10.28 0.72
N ILE A 70 7.13 9.90 -0.06
CA ILE A 70 6.80 8.49 -0.33
C ILE A 70 7.96 7.78 -1.04
N LYS A 71 8.55 8.40 -2.07
CA LYS A 71 9.68 7.83 -2.81
C LYS A 71 10.94 7.64 -1.96
N GLY A 72 11.10 8.43 -0.90
CA GLY A 72 12.26 8.37 0.00
C GLY A 72 12.09 7.46 1.23
N GLN A 73 10.94 6.80 1.41
CA GLN A 73 10.75 5.83 2.49
C GLN A 73 11.68 4.61 2.30
N PRO A 74 12.21 3.99 3.37
CA PRO A 74 11.99 4.27 4.80
C PRO A 74 12.94 5.31 5.40
N TYR A 75 12.40 6.11 6.33
CA TYR A 75 13.15 7.06 7.15
C TYR A 75 13.46 6.51 8.53
N ARG A 76 14.66 6.77 9.04
CA ARG A 76 15.07 6.44 10.41
C ARG A 76 14.49 7.40 11.45
N GLY A 77 14.21 8.63 11.03
CA GLY A 77 13.73 9.71 11.88
C GLY A 77 13.10 10.83 11.06
N LYS A 78 12.25 11.64 11.70
CA LYS A 78 11.54 12.75 11.04
C LYS A 78 12.49 13.84 10.50
N ASN A 79 13.67 14.00 11.10
CA ASN A 79 14.72 14.91 10.64
C ASN A 79 15.30 14.53 9.27
N GLU A 80 15.24 13.27 8.87
CA GLU A 80 15.77 12.83 7.57
C GLU A 80 15.05 13.47 6.38
N LEU A 81 13.84 14.01 6.58
CA LEU A 81 13.15 14.82 5.57
C LEU A 81 13.96 16.06 5.17
N VAL A 82 14.74 16.63 6.08
CA VAL A 82 15.65 17.75 5.79
C VAL A 82 17.03 17.23 5.39
N ASP A 83 17.56 16.24 6.11
CA ASP A 83 18.93 15.73 5.87
C ASP A 83 19.09 15.16 4.45
N LYS A 84 18.04 14.48 3.95
CA LYS A 84 17.96 13.95 2.58
C LYS A 84 17.44 14.98 1.56
N LYS A 85 17.25 16.24 1.98
CA LYS A 85 16.77 17.36 1.15
C LYS A 85 15.41 17.09 0.49
N ILE A 86 14.53 16.34 1.17
CA ILE A 86 13.17 16.06 0.69
C ILE A 86 12.32 17.33 0.79
N ILE A 87 12.42 18.03 1.93
CA ILE A 87 11.77 19.31 2.17
C ILE A 87 12.76 20.33 2.75
N PRO A 88 12.57 21.64 2.51
CA PRO A 88 13.36 22.68 3.17
C PRO A 88 13.12 22.73 4.68
N GLN A 89 14.09 23.25 5.44
CA GLN A 89 14.00 23.44 6.89
C GLN A 89 12.75 24.23 7.30
N ALA A 90 12.39 25.28 6.55
CA ALA A 90 11.22 26.11 6.83
C ALA A 90 9.91 25.31 6.75
N THR A 91 9.80 24.38 5.80
CA THR A 91 8.62 23.49 5.68
C THR A 91 8.62 22.46 6.80
N TYR A 92 9.77 21.86 7.10
CA TYR A 92 9.91 20.91 8.20
C TYR A 92 9.49 21.52 9.54
N ASN A 93 9.91 22.75 9.83
CA ASN A 93 9.58 23.44 11.08
C ASN A 93 8.06 23.61 11.29
N LYS A 94 7.26 23.69 10.21
CA LYS A 94 5.80 23.78 10.28
C LYS A 94 5.13 22.45 10.59
N ILE A 95 5.79 21.33 10.29
CA ILE A 95 5.18 19.99 10.36
C ILE A 95 5.85 19.07 11.38
N LYS A 96 7.01 19.43 11.93
CA LYS A 96 7.84 18.56 12.81
C LYS A 96 7.09 18.03 14.04
N ASP A 97 6.08 18.76 14.51
CA ASP A 97 5.25 18.42 15.66
C ASP A 97 3.96 17.69 15.27
N LEU A 98 3.71 17.52 13.97
CA LEU A 98 2.58 16.82 13.37
C LEU A 98 2.99 15.49 12.75
N ILE A 99 4.28 15.17 12.72
CA ILE A 99 4.84 13.98 12.09
C ILE A 99 5.68 13.15 13.06
N ILE A 100 5.74 11.86 12.77
CA ILE A 100 6.65 10.89 13.39
C ILE A 100 7.24 9.97 12.32
N ALA A 101 8.30 9.24 12.67
CA ALA A 101 8.84 8.17 11.85
C ALA A 101 8.95 6.93 12.73
N LYS A 102 8.00 5.98 12.61
CA LYS A 102 8.09 4.73 13.38
C LYS A 102 9.03 3.77 12.66
N GLN A 103 9.93 3.16 13.41
CA GLN A 103 10.67 1.99 12.95
C GLN A 103 9.75 0.77 13.13
N LYS A 104 9.72 -0.12 12.14
CA LYS A 104 8.91 -1.35 12.18
C LYS A 104 9.73 -2.53 12.66
#